data_AF-A0A2G5KFL5-F1
#
_entry.id   AF-A0A2G5KFL5-F1
#
_cell.length_a   1.000
_cell.length_b   1.000
_cell.length_c   1.000
_cell.angle_alpha   90.00
_cell.angle_beta   90.00
_cell.angle_gamma   90.00
#
_symmetry.space_group_name_H-M   'P 1'
#
loop_
_entity.id
_entity.type
_entity.pdbx_description
1 polymer ?
#
loop_
_entity_poly.entity_id
_entity_poly.type
_entity_poly.pdbx_seq_one_letter_code
_entity_poly.pdbx_strand_id
1 'polypeptide(L)'
;MLILNRFKNTLFLSFLICLSCGNSGKKSTDTAQKEELKTTKRTTEPIIVAANRTLEYLPLLQGKSVGIVANQTSVIFKETGYTHFVDSLLTLDIDIKKVFSPEHGFRGKADAGEKVESGTDQQTGLPIVSLYGKNRKPTAEQLARLDIVLFDIQDVGTRFYTYIATLQLMMEACAESNIPVLVLDRPNPNAHYVDGPMMQKDHSGFLGMNEIPLVYGMTIGEYANMINGEGWLEGGKKCDLTVIPLANWIHESFYPIPIRPSPNLPNDVSINLYPSLGLFEGTNVNAGRGTEFQFQRYGASFMDSAAYSFSYVPEPNFGSKTPKEEGKICYGKDLSNTPRISEVSLQWLLDAYTNTNDKTKFFLTSGFTKHAGTPELQRQIESGLTEPEIKASWQPELEKFKKIRAKYLMYD
;
A
#
# COMPACT_ATOMS: atom_id res chain seq x y z
N MET A 1 -33.71 28.81 76.09
CA MET A 1 -32.79 29.70 76.83
C MET A 1 -31.44 29.60 76.13
N LEU A 2 -30.90 30.55 75.36
CA LEU A 2 -31.42 31.80 74.74
C LEU A 2 -31.17 31.69 73.19
N ILE A 3 -31.75 32.41 72.22
CA ILE A 3 -32.55 33.66 72.10
C ILE A 3 -31.73 34.97 71.96
N LEU A 4 -32.08 35.77 70.95
CA LEU A 4 -31.54 37.09 70.49
C LEU A 4 -30.21 37.06 69.68
N ASN A 5 -30.01 37.90 68.64
CA ASN A 5 -30.76 39.11 68.26
C ASN A 5 -30.93 39.34 66.74
N ARG A 6 -31.96 40.10 66.35
CA ARG A 6 -32.14 40.68 64.99
C ARG A 6 -31.61 42.12 64.95
N PHE A 7 -31.54 42.74 63.75
CA PHE A 7 -32.25 44.00 63.46
C PHE A 7 -32.18 44.40 61.97
N LYS A 8 -33.36 44.70 61.40
CA LYS A 8 -33.73 45.86 60.53
C LYS A 8 -32.95 46.09 59.20
N ASN A 9 -33.56 46.55 58.10
CA ASN A 9 -34.73 47.43 57.96
C ASN A 9 -35.60 47.07 56.72
N THR A 10 -36.83 47.59 56.71
CA THR A 10 -37.76 47.54 55.57
C THR A 10 -38.30 48.95 55.33
N LEU A 11 -38.20 49.49 54.12
CA LEU A 11 -39.10 50.49 53.50
C LEU A 11 -38.47 51.03 52.19
N PHE A 12 -39.13 50.84 51.04
CA PHE A 12 -39.69 51.99 50.31
C PHE A 12 -40.78 51.53 49.34
N LEU A 13 -41.78 52.38 49.14
CA LEU A 13 -43.05 52.05 48.48
C LEU A 13 -43.16 52.79 47.13
N SER A 14 -43.62 52.04 46.12
CA SER A 14 -44.32 52.42 44.89
C SER A 14 -44.33 53.88 44.40
N PHE A 15 -44.07 54.05 43.10
CA PHE A 15 -44.94 54.88 42.26
C PHE A 15 -45.26 54.18 40.93
N LEU A 16 -46.33 54.61 40.28
CA LEU A 16 -47.17 53.82 39.36
C LEU A 16 -47.22 54.44 37.95
N ILE A 17 -47.70 53.64 36.98
CA ILE A 17 -48.44 54.00 35.73
C ILE A 17 -47.85 53.45 34.41
N CYS A 18 -48.60 52.49 33.86
CA CYS A 18 -48.92 52.22 32.46
C CYS A 18 -47.94 52.61 31.33
N LEU A 19 -47.41 51.59 30.65
CA LEU A 19 -47.50 51.49 29.19
C LEU A 19 -48.04 50.12 28.79
N SER A 20 -49.01 50.11 27.87
CA SER A 20 -49.78 48.94 27.47
C SER A 20 -49.42 48.47 26.06
N CYS A 21 -49.70 47.20 25.76
CA CYS A 21 -49.68 46.54 24.45
C CYS A 21 -48.33 46.44 23.73
N GLY A 22 -47.79 45.21 23.59
CA GLY A 22 -46.47 45.03 22.96
C GLY A 22 -46.01 43.63 22.57
N ASN A 23 -46.92 42.74 22.17
CA ASN A 23 -46.70 41.51 21.38
C ASN A 23 -46.57 40.16 22.12
N SER A 24 -47.26 39.15 21.56
CA SER A 24 -47.47 37.83 22.16
C SER A 24 -46.34 36.86 21.83
N GLY A 25 -45.94 36.04 22.81
CA GLY A 25 -44.79 35.15 22.67
C GLY A 25 -44.91 34.11 21.55
N LYS A 26 -43.81 33.92 20.81
CA LYS A 26 -43.60 32.77 19.92
C LYS A 26 -42.15 32.27 20.06
N LYS A 27 -42.04 31.02 20.51
CA LYS A 27 -40.94 30.05 20.33
C LYS A 27 -39.57 30.63 19.94
N SER A 28 -38.64 30.65 20.90
CA SER A 28 -37.21 30.60 20.58
C SER A 28 -36.89 29.24 19.94
N THR A 29 -36.47 29.26 18.68
CA THR A 29 -35.86 28.11 18.01
C THR A 29 -34.45 27.89 18.54
N ASP A 30 -34.25 26.79 19.28
CA ASP A 30 -32.90 26.25 19.46
C ASP A 30 -32.41 25.71 18.12
N THR A 31 -31.59 26.50 17.44
CA THR A 31 -30.91 26.09 16.20
C THR A 31 -29.75 25.16 16.55
N ALA A 32 -30.07 23.95 17.02
CA ALA A 32 -29.11 22.87 17.11
C ALA A 32 -28.60 22.56 15.69
N GLN A 33 -27.38 22.99 15.40
CA GLN A 33 -26.65 22.54 14.23
C GLN A 33 -26.40 21.03 14.38
N LYS A 34 -27.27 20.24 13.76
CA LYS A 34 -26.90 18.89 13.36
C LYS A 34 -25.77 19.03 12.34
N GLU A 35 -24.56 18.74 12.77
CA GLU A 35 -23.58 18.19 11.83
C GLU A 35 -24.22 16.93 11.23
N GLU A 36 -24.54 16.98 9.93
CA GLU A 36 -24.81 15.76 9.20
C GLU A 36 -23.51 14.97 9.16
N LEU A 37 -23.40 14.02 10.08
CA LEU A 37 -22.44 12.93 10.00
C LEU A 37 -22.67 12.29 8.62
N LYS A 38 -21.77 12.56 7.67
CA LYS A 38 -21.77 11.90 6.36
C LYS A 38 -21.55 10.41 6.62
N THR A 39 -22.64 9.67 6.79
CA THR A 39 -22.65 8.21 6.67
C THR A 39 -22.29 7.91 5.23
N THR A 40 -20.99 7.72 4.98
CA THR A 40 -20.47 7.14 3.75
C THR A 40 -21.26 5.87 3.48
N LYS A 41 -22.00 5.85 2.37
CA LYS A 41 -22.67 4.64 1.90
C LYS A 41 -21.58 3.61 1.65
N ARG A 42 -21.44 2.62 2.53
CA ARG A 42 -20.73 1.39 2.18
C ARG A 42 -21.40 0.86 0.92
N THR A 43 -20.63 0.74 -0.15
CA THR A 43 -21.11 0.14 -1.40
C THR A 43 -21.54 -1.30 -1.08
N THR A 44 -22.83 -1.57 -1.21
CA THR A 44 -23.39 -2.93 -1.03
C THR A 44 -23.17 -3.80 -2.26
N GLU A 45 -22.78 -3.18 -3.37
CA GLU A 45 -22.43 -3.86 -4.61
C GLU A 45 -20.99 -4.39 -4.55
N PRO A 46 -20.69 -5.53 -5.22
CA PRO A 46 -19.34 -6.06 -5.28
C PRO A 46 -18.39 -5.09 -6.02
N ILE A 47 -17.16 -5.00 -5.52
CA ILE A 47 -16.05 -4.29 -6.18
C ILE A 47 -15.75 -4.98 -7.51
N ILE A 48 -15.68 -4.20 -8.59
CA ILE A 48 -15.32 -4.69 -9.92
C ILE A 48 -13.94 -4.14 -10.29
N VAL A 49 -12.96 -5.03 -10.40
CA VAL A 49 -11.61 -4.69 -10.88
C VAL A 49 -11.63 -4.23 -12.34
N ALA A 50 -10.69 -3.38 -12.75
CA ALA A 50 -10.68 -2.84 -14.12
C ALA A 50 -10.57 -3.94 -15.20
N ALA A 51 -9.84 -5.03 -14.92
CA ALA A 51 -9.76 -6.22 -15.77
C ALA A 51 -11.12 -6.91 -16.05
N ASN A 52 -12.13 -6.70 -15.20
CA ASN A 52 -13.49 -7.19 -15.43
C ASN A 52 -14.35 -6.22 -16.27
N ARG A 53 -13.90 -4.99 -16.50
CA ARG A 53 -14.63 -3.94 -17.24
C ARG A 53 -14.27 -3.95 -18.73
N THR A 54 -14.42 -5.11 -19.38
CA THR A 54 -14.00 -5.37 -20.78
C THR A 54 -14.45 -4.31 -21.78
N LEU A 55 -15.68 -3.80 -21.66
CA LEU A 55 -16.25 -2.80 -22.56
C LEU A 55 -15.51 -1.45 -22.54
N GLU A 56 -14.83 -1.11 -21.44
CA GLU A 56 -14.10 0.16 -21.30
C GLU A 56 -12.77 0.17 -22.07
N TYR A 57 -12.17 -1.00 -22.30
CA TYR A 57 -10.81 -1.10 -22.82
C TYR A 57 -10.64 -1.95 -24.08
N LEU A 58 -11.49 -2.93 -24.36
CA LEU A 58 -11.37 -3.72 -25.61
C LEU A 58 -11.41 -2.85 -26.88
N PRO A 59 -12.25 -1.80 -26.99
CA PRO A 59 -12.22 -0.89 -28.14
C PRO A 59 -10.87 -0.15 -28.31
N LEU A 60 -10.12 0.06 -27.22
CA LEU A 60 -8.81 0.70 -27.23
C LEU A 60 -7.69 -0.24 -27.71
N LEU A 61 -7.92 -1.56 -27.68
CA LEU A 61 -6.95 -2.60 -28.06
C LEU A 61 -7.17 -3.17 -29.46
N GLN A 62 -8.36 -3.01 -30.04
CA GLN A 62 -8.70 -3.63 -31.32
C GLN A 62 -7.78 -3.17 -32.45
N GLY A 63 -7.17 -4.13 -33.16
CA GLY A 63 -6.26 -3.86 -34.27
C GLY A 63 -4.90 -3.27 -33.89
N LYS A 64 -4.55 -3.24 -32.59
CA LYS A 64 -3.24 -2.82 -32.08
C LYS A 64 -2.36 -4.02 -31.74
N SER A 65 -1.05 -3.87 -31.94
CA SER A 65 -0.02 -4.75 -31.39
C SER A 65 0.18 -4.46 -29.90
N VAL A 66 -0.31 -5.35 -29.03
CA VAL A 66 -0.35 -5.12 -27.57
C VAL A 66 0.85 -5.76 -26.86
N GLY A 67 1.53 -5.02 -25.99
CA GLY A 67 2.39 -5.56 -24.95
C GLY A 67 1.67 -5.57 -23.60
N ILE A 68 1.87 -6.58 -22.76
CA ILE A 68 1.15 -6.68 -21.47
C ILE A 68 2.13 -6.87 -20.32
N VAL A 69 2.10 -6.00 -19.32
CA VAL A 69 2.77 -6.21 -18.03
C VAL A 69 1.83 -6.98 -17.10
N ALA A 70 2.20 -8.23 -16.78
CA ALA A 70 1.34 -9.16 -16.05
C ALA A 70 2.14 -10.15 -15.17
N ASN A 71 1.46 -10.66 -14.14
CA ASN A 71 1.89 -11.78 -13.30
C ASN A 71 0.66 -12.67 -12.98
N GLN A 72 0.79 -13.61 -12.03
CA GLN A 72 -0.29 -14.54 -11.67
C GLN A 72 -1.57 -13.88 -11.14
N THR A 73 -1.52 -12.61 -10.73
CA THR A 73 -2.68 -11.83 -10.24
C THR A 73 -3.46 -11.16 -11.36
N SER A 74 -2.91 -11.11 -12.58
CA SER A 74 -3.50 -10.53 -13.78
C SER A 74 -4.62 -11.41 -14.30
N VAL A 75 -5.80 -11.30 -13.69
CA VAL A 75 -6.96 -12.17 -13.97
C VAL A 75 -8.25 -11.39 -14.15
N ILE A 76 -9.15 -11.97 -14.93
CA ILE A 76 -10.57 -11.63 -15.00
C ILE A 76 -11.33 -12.62 -14.11
N PHE A 77 -12.05 -12.10 -13.11
CA PHE A 77 -12.85 -12.92 -12.21
C PHE A 77 -14.17 -13.35 -12.85
N LYS A 78 -14.68 -14.50 -12.43
CA LYS A 78 -15.99 -15.07 -12.83
C LYS A 78 -16.81 -15.30 -11.56
N GLU A 79 -18.09 -15.65 -11.71
CA GLU A 79 -18.92 -16.09 -10.56
C GLU A 79 -18.25 -17.20 -9.75
N THR A 80 -17.55 -18.11 -10.43
CA THR A 80 -16.69 -19.13 -9.82
C THR A 80 -15.30 -19.10 -10.46
N GLY A 81 -14.28 -18.80 -9.65
CA GLY A 81 -12.88 -18.77 -10.09
C GLY A 81 -12.55 -17.58 -11.00
N TYR A 82 -11.55 -17.77 -11.85
CA TYR A 82 -11.02 -16.71 -12.70
C TYR A 82 -10.42 -17.28 -13.99
N THR A 83 -10.02 -16.41 -14.91
CA THR A 83 -9.18 -16.77 -16.06
C THR A 83 -8.09 -15.72 -16.20
N HIS A 84 -6.89 -16.17 -16.58
CA HIS A 84 -5.77 -15.25 -16.74
C HIS A 84 -6.10 -14.21 -17.82
N PHE A 85 -5.73 -12.96 -17.55
CA PHE A 85 -6.10 -11.81 -18.37
C PHE A 85 -5.61 -11.96 -19.82
N VAL A 86 -4.32 -12.30 -19.99
CA VAL A 86 -3.70 -12.61 -21.29
C VAL A 86 -4.46 -13.71 -22.04
N ASP A 87 -4.82 -14.83 -21.40
CA ASP A 87 -5.54 -15.94 -22.04
C ASP A 87 -6.94 -15.50 -22.51
N SER A 88 -7.57 -14.61 -21.73
CA SER A 88 -8.88 -14.03 -22.07
C SER A 88 -8.78 -13.08 -23.27
N LEU A 89 -7.73 -12.25 -23.35
CA LEU A 89 -7.51 -11.36 -24.49
C LEU A 89 -7.16 -12.11 -25.78
N LEU A 90 -6.38 -13.20 -25.70
CA LEU A 90 -6.11 -14.07 -26.86
C LEU A 90 -7.40 -14.72 -27.39
N THR A 91 -8.32 -15.09 -26.48
CA THR A 91 -9.63 -15.66 -26.85
C THR A 91 -10.56 -14.62 -27.51
N LEU A 92 -10.22 -13.33 -27.41
CA LEU A 92 -10.95 -12.20 -27.99
C LEU A 92 -10.21 -11.61 -29.21
N ASP A 93 -9.32 -12.37 -29.85
CA ASP A 93 -8.53 -11.99 -31.03
C ASP A 93 -7.73 -10.68 -30.87
N ILE A 94 -7.31 -10.35 -29.64
CA ILE A 94 -6.37 -9.25 -29.38
C ILE A 94 -4.95 -9.66 -29.75
N ASP A 95 -4.27 -8.84 -30.54
CA ASP A 95 -2.94 -9.13 -31.10
C ASP A 95 -1.80 -8.86 -30.09
N ILE A 96 -1.69 -9.75 -29.10
CA ILE A 96 -0.66 -9.69 -28.06
C ILE A 96 0.68 -10.14 -28.64
N LYS A 97 1.69 -9.27 -28.64
CA LYS A 97 3.02 -9.57 -29.19
C LYS A 97 3.99 -10.17 -28.18
N LYS A 98 3.86 -9.80 -26.90
CA LYS A 98 4.76 -10.21 -25.81
C LYS A 98 4.17 -9.86 -24.46
N VAL A 99 4.58 -10.62 -23.44
CA VAL A 99 4.29 -10.35 -22.04
C VAL A 99 5.56 -9.86 -21.34
N PHE A 100 5.45 -8.82 -20.53
CA PHE A 100 6.48 -8.36 -19.62
C PHE A 100 6.15 -8.86 -18.21
N SER A 101 7.07 -9.60 -17.59
CA SER A 101 6.88 -10.18 -16.26
C SER A 101 7.83 -9.54 -15.25
N PRO A 102 7.35 -8.94 -14.15
CA PRO A 102 8.23 -8.54 -13.04
C PRO A 102 8.65 -9.76 -12.19
N GLU A 103 9.06 -9.51 -10.95
CA GLU A 103 9.38 -10.53 -9.95
C GLU A 103 8.24 -11.54 -9.69
N HIS A 104 8.62 -12.76 -9.29
CA HIS A 104 7.79 -13.95 -9.09
C HIS A 104 7.19 -14.61 -10.36
N GLY A 105 7.32 -13.94 -11.52
CA GLY A 105 7.08 -14.55 -12.81
C GLY A 105 5.63 -14.54 -13.28
N PHE A 106 5.45 -14.69 -14.60
CA PHE A 106 4.15 -14.52 -15.27
C PHE A 106 3.04 -15.43 -14.74
N ARG A 107 3.34 -16.71 -14.49
CA ARG A 107 2.38 -17.72 -14.01
C ARG A 107 2.59 -18.09 -12.53
N GLY A 108 3.31 -17.27 -11.76
CA GLY A 108 3.46 -17.42 -10.29
C GLY A 108 4.23 -18.66 -9.82
N LYS A 109 5.15 -19.18 -10.63
CA LYS A 109 5.94 -20.40 -10.36
C LYS A 109 7.39 -20.14 -9.93
N ALA A 110 7.83 -18.89 -9.84
CA ALA A 110 9.19 -18.53 -9.44
C ALA A 110 9.20 -17.94 -8.01
N ASP A 111 10.26 -18.23 -7.25
CA ASP A 111 10.30 -17.86 -5.83
C ASP A 111 10.62 -16.37 -5.63
N ALA A 112 10.65 -15.93 -4.36
CA ALA A 112 11.07 -14.59 -4.01
C ALA A 112 12.59 -14.40 -4.19
N GLY A 113 12.97 -13.44 -5.04
CA GLY A 113 14.37 -13.09 -5.33
C GLY A 113 15.02 -13.92 -6.45
N GLU A 114 14.39 -15.00 -6.91
CA GLU A 114 14.89 -15.79 -8.05
C GLU A 114 14.95 -14.97 -9.35
N LYS A 115 15.90 -15.32 -10.20
CA LYS A 115 15.96 -14.77 -11.56
C LYS A 115 14.81 -15.34 -12.37
N VAL A 116 13.75 -14.55 -12.54
CA VAL A 116 12.82 -14.74 -13.65
C VAL A 116 13.62 -14.50 -14.94
N GLU A 117 13.80 -15.53 -15.76
CA GLU A 117 14.45 -15.40 -17.07
C GLU A 117 13.41 -15.12 -18.16
N SER A 118 13.83 -14.43 -19.23
CA SER A 118 13.01 -14.30 -20.44
C SER A 118 12.84 -15.66 -21.12
N GLY A 119 11.71 -15.89 -21.76
CA GLY A 119 11.39 -17.20 -22.34
C GLY A 119 10.10 -17.18 -23.15
N THR A 120 9.37 -18.29 -23.14
CA THR A 120 8.12 -18.46 -23.88
C THR A 120 7.07 -19.10 -22.97
N ASP A 121 5.89 -18.51 -22.89
CA ASP A 121 4.75 -19.10 -22.17
C ASP A 121 4.30 -20.37 -22.91
N GLN A 122 4.44 -21.53 -22.27
CA GLN A 122 4.19 -22.83 -22.90
C GLN A 122 2.71 -23.05 -23.28
N GLN A 123 1.79 -22.30 -22.68
CA GLN A 123 0.35 -22.40 -22.93
C GLN A 123 -0.08 -21.58 -24.17
N THR A 124 0.50 -20.39 -24.35
CA THR A 124 0.09 -19.44 -25.40
C THR A 124 1.09 -19.27 -26.54
N GLY A 125 2.33 -19.73 -26.37
CA GLY A 125 3.44 -19.47 -27.29
C GLY A 125 3.97 -18.04 -27.24
N LEU A 126 3.45 -17.17 -26.37
CA LEU A 126 3.86 -15.78 -26.28
C LEU A 126 5.29 -15.61 -25.72
N PRO A 127 6.11 -14.71 -26.28
CA PRO A 127 7.37 -14.32 -25.68
C PRO A 127 7.16 -13.66 -24.31
N ILE A 128 7.93 -14.09 -23.31
CA ILE A 128 8.02 -13.48 -21.98
C ILE A 128 9.33 -12.70 -21.89
N VAL A 129 9.24 -11.41 -21.60
CA VAL A 129 10.37 -10.53 -21.28
C VAL A 129 10.42 -10.32 -19.77
N SER A 130 11.51 -10.69 -19.12
CA SER A 130 11.69 -10.47 -17.68
C SER A 130 12.06 -9.01 -17.38
N LEU A 131 11.31 -8.38 -16.47
CA LEU A 131 11.58 -7.04 -15.91
C LEU A 131 12.34 -7.13 -14.57
N TYR A 132 13.34 -8.01 -14.49
CA TYR A 132 14.10 -8.25 -13.26
C TYR A 132 15.61 -7.96 -13.41
N GLY A 133 16.28 -7.80 -12.26
CA GLY A 133 17.74 -7.56 -12.19
C GLY A 133 18.17 -6.31 -12.96
N LYS A 134 18.97 -6.49 -14.02
CA LYS A 134 19.45 -5.40 -14.88
C LYS A 134 18.43 -4.95 -15.93
N ASN A 135 17.35 -5.71 -16.18
CA ASN A 135 16.36 -5.44 -17.22
C ASN A 135 15.03 -4.89 -16.65
N ARG A 136 15.06 -4.21 -15.49
CA ARG A 136 13.86 -3.67 -14.83
C ARG A 136 13.12 -2.61 -15.64
N LYS A 137 13.86 -1.80 -16.40
CA LYS A 137 13.33 -0.90 -17.44
C LYS A 137 13.42 -1.65 -18.78
N PRO A 138 12.33 -1.82 -19.54
CA PRO A 138 12.40 -2.48 -20.84
C PRO A 138 13.18 -1.61 -21.83
N THR A 139 13.90 -2.23 -22.76
CA THR A 139 14.64 -1.50 -23.80
C THR A 139 13.73 -1.10 -24.97
N ALA A 140 14.18 -0.15 -25.80
CA ALA A 140 13.47 0.26 -27.00
C ALA A 140 13.22 -0.92 -27.97
N GLU A 141 14.16 -1.87 -28.06
CA GLU A 141 14.01 -3.09 -28.86
C GLU A 141 12.96 -4.03 -28.27
N GLN A 142 12.88 -4.12 -26.94
CA GLN A 142 11.84 -4.88 -26.25
C GLN A 142 10.46 -4.25 -26.44
N LEU A 143 10.37 -2.92 -26.53
CA LEU A 143 9.15 -2.18 -26.84
C LEU A 143 8.81 -2.10 -28.34
N ALA A 144 9.76 -2.42 -29.23
CA ALA A 144 9.56 -2.27 -30.67
C ALA A 144 8.36 -3.09 -31.20
N ARG A 145 7.63 -2.47 -32.14
CA ARG A 145 6.40 -2.98 -32.78
C ARG A 145 5.24 -3.21 -31.81
N LEU A 146 5.15 -2.40 -30.76
CA LEU A 146 3.96 -2.29 -29.91
C LEU A 146 3.28 -0.95 -30.19
N ASP A 147 1.96 -0.96 -30.32
CA ASP A 147 1.12 0.22 -30.50
C ASP A 147 0.51 0.72 -29.17
N ILE A 148 0.59 -0.11 -28.12
CA ILE A 148 0.15 0.15 -26.75
C ILE A 148 0.77 -0.86 -25.77
N VAL A 149 1.04 -0.43 -24.54
CA VAL A 149 1.36 -1.33 -23.41
C VAL A 149 0.24 -1.28 -22.38
N LEU A 150 -0.28 -2.45 -22.01
CA LEU A 150 -1.26 -2.61 -20.94
C LEU A 150 -0.57 -3.06 -19.64
N PHE A 151 -0.89 -2.45 -18.51
CA PHE A 151 -0.40 -2.84 -17.19
C PHE A 151 -1.57 -3.33 -16.32
N ASP A 152 -1.50 -4.58 -15.84
CA ASP A 152 -2.53 -5.18 -14.98
C ASP A 152 -1.88 -6.06 -13.89
N ILE A 153 -1.55 -5.50 -12.72
CA ILE A 153 -0.94 -6.26 -11.60
C ILE A 153 -1.50 -5.79 -10.26
N GLN A 154 -1.78 -6.74 -9.35
CA GLN A 154 -2.24 -6.47 -7.99
C GLN A 154 -1.08 -6.02 -7.10
N ASP A 155 -1.14 -4.77 -6.65
CA ASP A 155 -0.24 -4.21 -5.62
C ASP A 155 -0.81 -4.44 -4.19
N VAL A 156 -0.04 -4.06 -3.16
CA VAL A 156 -0.42 -4.17 -1.74
C VAL A 156 -0.30 -2.85 -0.95
N GLY A 157 -0.04 -1.72 -1.62
CA GLY A 157 -0.07 -0.38 -1.02
C GLY A 157 1.14 0.01 -0.20
N THR A 158 2.26 -0.69 -0.37
CA THR A 158 3.49 -0.50 0.42
C THR A 158 4.65 -0.15 -0.52
N ARG A 159 5.35 0.95 -0.26
CA ARG A 159 6.37 1.52 -1.17
C ARG A 159 7.48 0.54 -1.60
N PHE A 160 7.91 -0.35 -0.70
CA PHE A 160 8.92 -1.36 -1.02
C PHE A 160 8.39 -2.62 -1.73
N TYR A 161 7.08 -2.68 -2.03
CA TYR A 161 6.51 -3.64 -2.96
C TYR A 161 6.68 -3.13 -4.39
N THR A 162 7.43 -3.85 -5.22
CA THR A 162 8.14 -3.19 -6.33
C THR A 162 7.33 -3.02 -7.63
N TYR A 163 6.03 -3.35 -7.62
CA TYR A 163 5.19 -3.23 -8.81
C TYR A 163 4.89 -1.77 -9.18
N ILE A 164 4.80 -0.84 -8.21
CA ILE A 164 4.78 0.61 -8.51
C ILE A 164 6.07 1.12 -9.19
N ALA A 165 7.23 0.51 -8.87
CA ALA A 165 8.49 0.85 -9.54
C ALA A 165 8.56 0.22 -10.94
N THR A 166 8.02 -0.98 -11.13
CA THR A 166 7.86 -1.62 -12.45
C THR A 166 6.96 -0.78 -13.35
N LEU A 167 5.84 -0.28 -12.82
CA LEU A 167 4.94 0.64 -13.53
C LEU A 167 5.67 1.90 -13.97
N GLN A 168 6.39 2.57 -13.06
CA GLN A 168 7.13 3.79 -13.40
C GLN A 168 8.17 3.55 -14.50
N LEU A 169 9.00 2.51 -14.37
CA LEU A 169 10.03 2.19 -15.38
C LEU A 169 9.40 1.83 -16.74
N MET A 170 8.23 1.18 -16.75
CA MET A 170 7.49 0.93 -17.98
C MET A 170 6.96 2.23 -18.59
N MET A 171 6.37 3.13 -17.78
CA MET A 171 5.88 4.43 -18.24
C MET A 171 7.00 5.33 -18.78
N GLU A 172 8.18 5.31 -18.16
CA GLU A 172 9.38 6.02 -18.64
C GLU A 172 9.84 5.50 -20.02
N ALA A 173 9.97 4.19 -20.17
CA ALA A 173 10.38 3.57 -21.42
C ALA A 173 9.34 3.73 -22.54
N CYS A 174 8.05 3.72 -22.19
CA CYS A 174 6.96 3.99 -23.12
C CYS A 174 6.89 5.47 -23.54
N ALA A 175 7.09 6.41 -22.61
CA ALA A 175 7.21 7.84 -22.92
C ALA A 175 8.46 8.15 -23.77
N GLU A 176 9.55 7.39 -23.60
CA GLU A 176 10.73 7.42 -24.49
C GLU A 176 10.44 6.93 -25.90
N SER A 177 9.57 5.94 -26.02
CA SER A 177 9.26 5.27 -27.28
C SER A 177 8.03 5.85 -28.00
N ASN A 178 7.34 6.83 -27.40
CA ASN A 178 6.03 7.36 -27.82
C ASN A 178 4.95 6.28 -27.92
N ILE A 179 4.96 5.33 -26.98
CA ILE A 179 3.96 4.25 -26.89
C ILE A 179 2.98 4.60 -25.75
N PRO A 180 1.66 4.58 -25.98
CA PRO A 180 0.67 4.78 -24.93
C PRO A 180 0.68 3.65 -23.89
N VAL A 181 0.38 3.99 -22.64
CA VAL A 181 0.21 3.05 -21.53
C VAL A 181 -1.25 3.05 -21.05
N LEU A 182 -1.81 1.85 -20.93
CA LEU A 182 -3.13 1.59 -20.39
C LEU A 182 -3.02 0.85 -19.07
N VAL A 183 -3.33 1.51 -17.94
CA VAL A 183 -3.36 0.86 -16.62
C VAL A 183 -4.76 0.34 -16.34
N LEU A 184 -4.88 -0.96 -16.07
CA LEU A 184 -6.08 -1.54 -15.49
C LEU A 184 -5.94 -1.48 -13.97
N ASP A 185 -6.72 -0.60 -13.34
CA ASP A 185 -6.59 -0.36 -11.92
C ASP A 185 -7.08 -1.53 -11.05
N ARG A 186 -6.46 -1.69 -9.88
CA ARG A 186 -6.75 -2.74 -8.91
C ARG A 186 -6.86 -2.17 -7.49
N PRO A 187 -7.76 -2.71 -6.64
CA PRO A 187 -7.92 -2.24 -5.27
C PRO A 187 -6.61 -2.32 -4.49
N ASN A 188 -6.20 -1.23 -3.84
CA ASN A 188 -5.11 -1.28 -2.88
C ASN A 188 -5.68 -1.70 -1.49
N PRO A 189 -5.22 -2.82 -0.89
CA PRO A 189 -5.73 -3.31 0.41
C PRO A 189 -5.38 -2.40 1.60
N ASN A 190 -4.36 -1.55 1.45
CA ASN A 190 -3.88 -0.56 2.41
C ASN A 190 -4.19 0.89 1.95
N ALA A 191 -5.20 1.09 1.10
CA ALA A 191 -5.60 2.42 0.62
C ALA A 191 -6.21 3.33 1.69
N HIS A 192 -6.75 2.73 2.76
CA HIS A 192 -7.54 3.40 3.80
C HIS A 192 -6.74 4.33 4.73
N TYR A 193 -5.42 4.43 4.56
CA TYR A 193 -4.56 5.31 5.34
C TYR A 193 -3.29 5.72 4.57
N VAL A 194 -2.60 6.74 5.10
CA VAL A 194 -1.32 7.25 4.59
C VAL A 194 -0.41 7.49 5.79
N ASP A 195 0.68 6.70 5.92
CA ASP A 195 1.56 6.73 7.09
C ASP A 195 2.97 6.16 6.79
N GLY A 196 3.88 6.32 7.74
CA GLY A 196 5.24 5.81 7.69
C GLY A 196 6.27 6.81 7.16
N PRO A 197 7.57 6.47 7.25
CA PRO A 197 8.66 7.36 6.88
C PRO A 197 8.66 7.69 5.38
N MET A 198 8.98 8.93 5.04
CA MET A 198 9.15 9.37 3.65
C MET A 198 10.41 8.78 3.02
N MET A 199 10.35 8.53 1.71
CA MET A 199 11.54 8.28 0.92
C MET A 199 12.26 9.60 0.68
N GLN A 200 13.55 9.66 1.02
CA GLN A 200 14.43 10.78 0.71
C GLN A 200 15.13 10.52 -0.63
N LYS A 201 15.26 11.55 -1.47
CA LYS A 201 15.88 11.45 -2.80
C LYS A 201 17.22 10.69 -2.84
N ASP A 202 18.10 10.92 -1.86
CA ASP A 202 19.43 10.30 -1.76
C ASP A 202 19.39 8.78 -1.44
N HIS A 203 18.21 8.25 -1.12
CA HIS A 203 17.96 6.84 -0.81
C HIS A 203 16.96 6.19 -1.78
N SER A 204 16.53 6.93 -2.80
CA SER A 204 15.65 6.45 -3.86
C SER A 204 16.25 5.25 -4.62
N GLY A 205 15.36 4.40 -5.14
CA GLY A 205 15.74 3.22 -5.89
C GLY A 205 14.54 2.30 -6.14
N PHE A 206 14.79 1.04 -6.45
CA PHE A 206 13.71 0.10 -6.83
C PHE A 206 12.75 -0.26 -5.68
N LEU A 207 13.11 0.03 -4.42
CA LEU A 207 12.21 -0.09 -3.24
C LEU A 207 11.46 1.23 -2.91
N GLY A 208 11.52 2.22 -3.82
CA GLY A 208 10.86 3.51 -3.70
C GLY A 208 11.58 4.54 -4.57
N MET A 209 11.04 4.80 -5.77
CA MET A 209 11.68 5.68 -6.76
C MET A 209 11.41 7.17 -6.51
N ASN A 210 10.29 7.48 -5.84
CA ASN A 210 9.83 8.84 -5.60
C ASN A 210 9.73 9.15 -4.09
N GLU A 211 9.67 10.43 -3.76
CA GLU A 211 9.58 10.95 -2.38
C GLU A 211 8.15 10.79 -1.82
N ILE A 212 7.71 9.53 -1.67
CA ILE A 212 6.41 9.11 -1.13
C ILE A 212 6.59 8.41 0.23
N PRO A 213 5.56 8.40 1.10
CA PRO A 213 5.59 7.66 2.36
C PRO A 213 5.60 6.15 2.14
N LEU A 214 5.82 5.41 3.23
CA LEU A 214 5.86 3.95 3.20
C LEU A 214 4.50 3.34 2.82
N VAL A 215 3.41 3.86 3.39
CA VAL A 215 2.04 3.59 2.93
C VAL A 215 1.51 4.86 2.28
N TYR A 216 1.31 4.79 0.97
CA TYR A 216 0.97 5.94 0.14
C TYR A 216 -0.53 6.09 -0.11
N GLY A 217 -1.35 5.10 0.26
CA GLY A 217 -2.81 5.21 0.30
C GLY A 217 -3.47 5.50 -1.05
N MET A 218 -2.93 5.02 -2.16
CA MET A 218 -3.48 5.24 -3.50
C MET A 218 -3.58 3.91 -4.24
N THR A 219 -4.49 3.78 -5.20
CA THR A 219 -4.45 2.66 -6.15
C THR A 219 -3.25 2.77 -7.10
N ILE A 220 -2.99 1.74 -7.89
CA ILE A 220 -1.88 1.76 -8.86
C ILE A 220 -2.18 2.69 -10.04
N GLY A 221 -3.46 2.86 -10.40
CA GLY A 221 -3.93 3.85 -11.37
C GLY A 221 -3.80 5.30 -10.90
N GLU A 222 -4.20 5.59 -9.65
CA GLU A 222 -4.00 6.90 -9.03
C GLU A 222 -2.51 7.25 -8.92
N TYR A 223 -1.66 6.28 -8.54
CA TYR A 223 -0.21 6.44 -8.52
C TYR A 223 0.35 6.76 -9.92
N ALA A 224 -0.10 6.04 -10.97
CA ALA A 224 0.26 6.32 -12.36
C ALA A 224 -0.06 7.78 -12.76
N ASN A 225 -1.28 8.23 -12.44
CA ASN A 225 -1.71 9.59 -12.69
C ASN A 225 -0.86 10.64 -11.94
N MET A 226 -0.52 10.37 -10.68
CA MET A 226 0.34 11.26 -9.87
C MET A 226 1.75 11.40 -10.45
N ILE A 227 2.43 10.29 -10.75
CA ILE A 227 3.82 10.37 -11.25
C ILE A 227 3.90 11.02 -12.64
N ASN A 228 2.88 10.84 -13.48
CA ASN A 228 2.76 11.48 -14.78
C ASN A 228 2.35 12.97 -14.68
N GLY A 229 1.51 13.28 -13.69
CA GLY A 229 1.00 14.63 -13.41
C GLY A 229 2.07 15.57 -12.88
N GLU A 230 2.76 15.17 -11.82
CA GLU A 230 3.84 15.92 -11.16
C GLU A 230 5.17 15.87 -11.94
N GLY A 231 5.26 15.07 -13.02
CA GLY A 231 6.45 14.99 -13.87
C GLY A 231 7.62 14.24 -13.23
N TRP A 232 7.32 13.19 -12.48
CA TRP A 232 8.33 12.37 -11.77
C TRP A 232 8.93 11.25 -12.63
N LEU A 233 8.45 11.06 -13.86
CA LEU A 233 9.10 10.20 -14.85
C LEU A 233 10.44 10.82 -15.29
N GLU A 234 11.42 9.96 -15.63
CA GLU A 234 12.75 10.36 -16.07
C GLU A 234 12.75 11.52 -17.10
N GLY A 235 13.53 12.57 -16.79
CA GLY A 235 13.62 13.77 -17.62
C GLY A 235 12.40 14.70 -17.60
N GLY A 236 11.43 14.49 -16.70
CA GLY A 236 10.18 15.26 -16.65
C GLY A 236 9.22 14.91 -17.80
N LYS A 237 9.42 13.75 -18.44
CA LYS A 237 8.57 13.28 -19.54
C LYS A 237 7.16 12.98 -19.05
N LYS A 238 6.22 12.95 -19.99
CA LYS A 238 4.86 12.46 -19.74
C LYS A 238 4.56 11.31 -20.68
N CYS A 239 3.98 10.25 -20.12
CA CYS A 239 3.44 9.13 -20.87
C CYS A 239 2.03 9.48 -21.35
N ASP A 240 1.66 9.04 -22.56
CA ASP A 240 0.26 9.01 -22.99
C ASP A 240 -0.45 7.92 -22.19
N LEU A 241 -1.09 8.31 -21.09
CA LEU A 241 -1.59 7.43 -20.05
C LEU A 241 -3.12 7.42 -20.05
N THR A 242 -3.70 6.23 -20.17
CA THR A 242 -5.11 5.97 -19.86
C THR A 242 -5.18 5.05 -18.64
N VAL A 243 -6.07 5.35 -17.70
CA VAL A 243 -6.34 4.50 -16.53
C VAL A 243 -7.81 4.08 -16.58
N ILE A 244 -8.06 2.77 -16.53
CA ILE A 244 -9.42 2.22 -16.42
C ILE A 244 -9.76 2.09 -14.93
N PRO A 245 -10.76 2.82 -14.41
CA PRO A 245 -11.07 2.82 -12.99
C PRO A 245 -11.78 1.54 -12.53
N LEU A 246 -11.67 1.26 -11.24
CA LEU A 246 -12.52 0.32 -10.51
C LEU A 246 -13.99 0.76 -10.59
N ALA A 247 -14.91 -0.18 -10.35
CA ALA A 247 -16.29 0.16 -9.96
C ALA A 247 -16.55 -0.29 -8.52
N ASN A 248 -17.44 0.44 -7.83
CA ASN A 248 -17.93 0.13 -6.48
C ASN A 248 -16.85 0.14 -5.37
N TRP A 249 -15.74 0.84 -5.61
CA TRP A 249 -14.61 0.98 -4.69
C TRP A 249 -14.46 2.42 -4.16
N ILE A 250 -14.06 2.53 -2.89
CA ILE A 250 -13.67 3.76 -2.17
C ILE A 250 -12.47 3.42 -1.29
N HIS A 251 -11.73 4.41 -0.78
CA HIS A 251 -10.49 4.17 -0.05
C HIS A 251 -10.65 3.31 1.23
N GLU A 252 -11.79 3.41 1.93
CA GLU A 252 -12.06 2.62 3.14
C GLU A 252 -12.40 1.14 2.84
N SER A 253 -12.76 0.81 1.60
CA SER A 253 -13.22 -0.53 1.22
C SER A 253 -12.20 -1.59 1.59
N PHE A 254 -12.66 -2.63 2.31
CA PHE A 254 -11.87 -3.83 2.51
C PHE A 254 -11.92 -4.68 1.23
N TYR A 255 -10.77 -5.08 0.74
CA TYR A 255 -10.65 -5.98 -0.40
C TYR A 255 -9.73 -7.16 -0.03
N PRO A 256 -10.28 -8.37 0.18
CA PRO A 256 -9.46 -9.55 0.41
C PRO A 256 -8.75 -9.93 -0.89
N ILE A 257 -7.44 -10.16 -0.86
CA ILE A 257 -6.71 -10.46 -2.09
C ILE A 257 -6.90 -11.94 -2.47
N PRO A 258 -7.60 -12.26 -3.58
CA PRO A 258 -8.01 -13.64 -3.87
C PRO A 258 -6.88 -14.51 -4.44
N ILE A 259 -5.80 -13.90 -4.93
CA ILE A 259 -4.63 -14.58 -5.48
C ILE A 259 -3.38 -14.00 -4.81
N ARG A 260 -2.63 -14.86 -4.13
CA ARG A 260 -1.36 -14.53 -3.44
C ARG A 260 -0.47 -13.64 -4.33
N PRO A 261 -0.19 -12.38 -3.95
CA PRO A 261 0.52 -11.44 -4.81
C PRO A 261 2.04 -11.69 -4.84
N SER A 262 2.62 -12.19 -3.75
CA SER A 262 3.96 -12.78 -3.72
C SER A 262 3.99 -14.04 -2.87
N PRO A 263 4.94 -14.99 -3.06
CA PRO A 263 5.06 -16.22 -2.27
C PRO A 263 5.02 -16.02 -0.74
N ASN A 264 5.39 -14.83 -0.25
CA ASN A 264 5.49 -14.50 1.18
C ASN A 264 4.39 -13.57 1.71
N LEU A 265 3.38 -13.24 0.91
CA LEU A 265 2.16 -12.55 1.36
C LEU A 265 0.97 -13.51 1.26
N PRO A 266 0.91 -14.57 2.10
CA PRO A 266 -0.01 -15.69 1.91
C PRO A 266 -1.49 -15.38 2.12
N ASN A 267 -1.83 -14.31 2.84
CA ASN A 267 -3.19 -13.97 3.27
C ASN A 267 -3.31 -12.47 3.64
N ASP A 268 -4.54 -12.03 3.91
CA ASP A 268 -4.85 -10.63 4.24
C ASP A 268 -4.19 -10.14 5.55
N VAL A 269 -3.95 -11.02 6.54
CA VAL A 269 -3.26 -10.65 7.79
C VAL A 269 -1.81 -10.29 7.51
N SER A 270 -1.14 -11.06 6.65
CA SER A 270 0.21 -10.78 6.16
C SER A 270 0.27 -9.45 5.42
N ILE A 271 -0.69 -9.18 4.52
CA ILE A 271 -0.80 -7.93 3.75
C ILE A 271 -1.03 -6.71 4.66
N ASN A 272 -1.87 -6.85 5.68
CA ASN A 272 -2.17 -5.83 6.69
C ASN A 272 -0.94 -5.51 7.59
N LEU A 273 -0.12 -6.52 7.89
CA LEU A 273 1.09 -6.36 8.71
C LEU A 273 2.34 -5.97 7.90
N TYR A 274 2.36 -6.22 6.59
CA TYR A 274 3.52 -6.03 5.72
C TYR A 274 4.13 -4.61 5.75
N PRO A 275 3.37 -3.50 5.79
CA PRO A 275 3.94 -2.16 5.97
C PRO A 275 4.81 -2.01 7.23
N SER A 276 4.46 -2.74 8.29
CA SER A 276 5.16 -2.67 9.58
C SER A 276 6.29 -3.71 9.66
N LEU A 277 5.97 -4.99 9.38
CA LEU A 277 6.92 -6.10 9.51
C LEU A 277 7.91 -6.19 8.34
N GLY A 278 7.62 -5.60 7.18
CA GLY A 278 8.57 -5.51 6.07
C GLY A 278 9.84 -4.71 6.39
N LEU A 279 9.80 -3.84 7.41
CA LEU A 279 11.00 -3.15 7.92
C LEU A 279 12.04 -4.12 8.51
N PHE A 280 11.62 -5.30 9.00
CA PHE A 280 12.55 -6.34 9.45
C PHE A 280 13.41 -6.92 8.32
N GLU A 281 13.07 -6.71 7.04
CA GLU A 281 13.96 -7.06 5.93
C GLU A 281 15.29 -6.32 6.01
N GLY A 282 15.29 -5.10 6.54
CA GLY A 282 16.47 -4.31 6.86
C GLY A 282 17.18 -4.68 8.18
N THR A 283 16.82 -5.77 8.83
CA THR A 283 17.40 -6.23 10.12
C THR A 283 17.89 -7.67 10.02
N ASN A 284 18.57 -8.18 11.04
CA ASN A 284 18.87 -9.61 11.16
C ASN A 284 17.72 -10.45 11.76
N VAL A 285 16.59 -9.83 12.14
CA VAL A 285 15.41 -10.52 12.67
C VAL A 285 14.66 -11.23 11.53
N ASN A 286 14.15 -12.44 11.79
CA ASN A 286 13.29 -13.17 10.87
C ASN A 286 11.84 -12.63 10.97
N ALA A 287 11.19 -12.35 9.84
CA ALA A 287 9.80 -11.84 9.75
C ALA A 287 8.78 -12.95 9.40
N GLY A 288 8.92 -14.13 10.00
CA GLY A 288 8.11 -15.33 9.71
C GLY A 288 8.46 -16.08 8.42
N ARG A 289 9.45 -15.63 7.63
CA ARG A 289 9.94 -16.37 6.45
C ARG A 289 10.47 -17.73 6.86
N GLY A 290 10.25 -18.75 6.02
CA GLY A 290 10.52 -20.14 6.38
C GLY A 290 9.49 -20.77 7.34
N THR A 291 8.30 -20.16 7.42
CA THR A 291 7.10 -20.74 8.05
C THR A 291 5.90 -20.46 7.15
N GLU A 292 4.71 -20.97 7.47
CA GLU A 292 3.46 -20.62 6.76
C GLU A 292 2.84 -19.28 7.21
N PHE A 293 3.56 -18.52 8.04
CA PHE A 293 3.12 -17.29 8.69
C PHE A 293 4.06 -16.12 8.35
N GLN A 294 4.47 -16.01 7.09
CA GLN A 294 5.31 -14.91 6.62
C GLN A 294 4.61 -13.56 6.84
N PHE A 295 5.35 -12.57 7.35
CA PHE A 295 4.86 -11.28 7.85
C PHE A 295 3.63 -11.39 8.77
N GLN A 296 3.55 -12.45 9.57
CA GLN A 296 2.57 -12.63 10.64
C GLN A 296 3.24 -12.98 11.96
N ARG A 297 4.56 -12.79 12.07
CA ARG A 297 5.38 -12.96 13.28
C ARG A 297 6.76 -12.35 13.08
N TYR A 298 7.49 -12.19 14.17
CA TYR A 298 8.91 -11.87 14.14
C TYR A 298 9.63 -12.61 15.27
N GLY A 299 10.94 -12.82 15.09
CA GLY A 299 11.82 -13.35 16.12
C GLY A 299 13.24 -13.63 15.60
N ALA A 300 14.15 -13.92 16.52
CA ALA A 300 15.52 -14.33 16.20
C ALA A 300 16.13 -15.18 17.33
N SER A 301 17.21 -15.91 17.06
CA SER A 301 17.88 -16.72 18.09
C SER A 301 18.74 -15.89 19.05
N PHE A 302 18.95 -14.60 18.74
CA PHE A 302 19.76 -13.65 19.52
C PHE A 302 18.92 -12.68 20.37
N MET A 303 17.60 -12.81 20.36
CA MET A 303 16.69 -12.06 21.24
C MET A 303 16.58 -12.73 22.62
N ASP A 304 16.26 -11.96 23.65
CA ASP A 304 16.13 -12.46 25.03
C ASP A 304 14.96 -13.46 25.15
N SER A 305 15.28 -14.73 25.40
CA SER A 305 14.28 -15.79 25.54
C SER A 305 13.42 -15.66 26.80
N ALA A 306 13.86 -14.90 27.82
CA ALA A 306 13.05 -14.62 29.00
C ALA A 306 11.93 -13.59 28.74
N ALA A 307 12.06 -12.79 27.68
CA ALA A 307 11.07 -11.77 27.29
C ALA A 307 9.88 -12.34 26.48
N TYR A 308 9.95 -13.59 26.02
CA TYR A 308 8.97 -14.17 25.08
C TYR A 308 8.47 -15.55 25.48
N SER A 309 7.15 -15.73 25.45
CA SER A 309 6.48 -17.03 25.61
C SER A 309 6.27 -17.79 24.29
N PHE A 310 6.64 -17.21 23.16
CA PHE A 310 6.47 -17.77 21.82
C PHE A 310 7.82 -17.93 21.12
N SER A 311 8.00 -19.06 20.44
CA SER A 311 9.16 -19.35 19.62
C SER A 311 8.79 -20.21 18.41
N TYR A 312 9.62 -20.16 17.38
CA TYR A 312 9.47 -20.94 16.15
C TYR A 312 10.84 -21.22 15.50
N VAL A 313 10.88 -22.18 14.57
CA VAL A 313 12.07 -22.48 13.77
C VAL A 313 11.78 -22.16 12.31
N PRO A 314 12.52 -21.25 11.66
CA PRO A 314 12.47 -21.04 10.21
C PRO A 314 13.12 -22.21 9.46
N GLU A 315 12.43 -22.75 8.45
CA GLU A 315 12.92 -23.83 7.58
C GLU A 315 12.70 -23.47 6.09
N PRO A 316 13.50 -23.98 5.14
CA PRO A 316 13.30 -23.72 3.71
C PRO A 316 11.89 -24.13 3.23
N ASN A 317 11.16 -23.20 2.62
CA ASN A 317 9.83 -23.44 2.03
C ASN A 317 9.62 -22.66 0.71
N PHE A 318 8.44 -22.82 0.08
CA PHE A 318 8.07 -22.10 -1.15
C PHE A 318 8.15 -20.57 -1.04
N GLY A 319 7.99 -20.00 0.17
CA GLY A 319 8.21 -18.57 0.38
C GLY A 319 9.68 -18.19 0.37
N SER A 320 10.55 -19.04 0.91
CA SER A 320 11.97 -18.74 1.11
C SER A 320 12.81 -20.02 1.17
N LYS A 321 13.67 -20.23 0.15
CA LYS A 321 14.65 -21.32 0.11
C LYS A 321 15.81 -21.17 1.10
N THR A 322 16.06 -19.95 1.59
CA THR A 322 17.15 -19.61 2.53
C THR A 322 16.66 -18.54 3.52
N PRO A 323 15.77 -18.88 4.47
CA PRO A 323 15.23 -17.91 5.43
C PRO A 323 16.30 -17.38 6.39
N LYS A 324 16.10 -16.16 6.91
CA LYS A 324 16.90 -15.66 8.04
C LYS A 324 16.72 -16.60 9.23
N GLU A 325 17.79 -16.87 9.98
CA GLU A 325 17.75 -17.75 11.16
C GLU A 325 17.30 -19.21 10.86
N GLU A 326 17.55 -19.70 9.65
CA GLU A 326 17.30 -21.09 9.22
C GLU A 326 17.82 -22.13 10.25
N GLY A 327 16.95 -23.08 10.62
CA GLY A 327 17.25 -24.15 11.58
C GLY A 327 17.44 -23.71 13.04
N LYS A 328 17.26 -22.42 13.36
CA LYS A 328 17.43 -21.90 14.73
C LYS A 328 16.10 -21.64 15.42
N ILE A 329 16.06 -21.87 16.73
CA ILE A 329 14.93 -21.43 17.58
C ILE A 329 14.96 -19.91 17.68
N CYS A 330 13.94 -19.26 17.12
CA CYS A 330 13.71 -17.83 17.17
C CYS A 330 12.71 -17.49 18.28
N TYR A 331 13.04 -16.54 19.15
CA TYR A 331 12.15 -16.02 20.19
C TYR A 331 11.52 -14.70 19.73
N GLY A 332 10.23 -14.50 20.01
CA GLY A 332 9.50 -13.30 19.58
C GLY A 332 8.00 -13.41 19.78
N LYS A 333 7.19 -12.90 18.83
CA LYS A 333 5.71 -12.89 18.94
C LYS A 333 5.03 -13.39 17.68
N ASP A 334 3.94 -14.13 17.87
CA ASP A 334 2.99 -14.46 16.79
C ASP A 334 1.93 -13.36 16.66
N LEU A 335 1.67 -12.95 15.43
CA LEU A 335 0.75 -11.87 15.04
C LEU A 335 -0.29 -12.37 14.03
N SER A 336 -0.40 -13.70 13.85
CA SER A 336 -1.34 -14.39 12.94
C SER A 336 -2.83 -14.05 13.17
N ASN A 337 -3.17 -13.50 14.34
CA ASN A 337 -4.53 -13.10 14.73
C ASN A 337 -4.69 -11.57 14.85
N THR A 338 -3.76 -10.76 14.34
CA THR A 338 -3.86 -9.29 14.43
C THR A 338 -5.00 -8.76 13.53
N PRO A 339 -5.91 -7.91 14.05
CA PRO A 339 -6.99 -7.32 13.26
C PRO A 339 -6.47 -6.32 12.21
N ARG A 340 -7.35 -5.87 11.30
CA ARG A 340 -7.02 -4.80 10.34
C ARG A 340 -6.58 -3.54 11.10
N ILE A 341 -5.40 -3.03 10.82
CA ILE A 341 -4.84 -1.79 11.37
C ILE A 341 -4.96 -0.66 10.35
N SER A 342 -4.79 0.59 10.78
CA SER A 342 -4.87 1.80 9.92
C SER A 342 -3.64 2.70 10.10
N GLU A 343 -2.49 2.08 10.37
CA GLU A 343 -1.24 2.77 10.65
C GLU A 343 -0.01 1.90 10.35
N VAL A 344 1.16 2.51 10.19
CA VAL A 344 2.44 1.80 10.29
C VAL A 344 2.81 1.71 11.77
N SER A 345 2.85 0.49 12.30
CA SER A 345 3.07 0.20 13.72
C SER A 345 4.52 -0.21 13.97
N LEU A 346 5.29 0.66 14.62
CA LEU A 346 6.69 0.44 15.00
C LEU A 346 6.85 -0.40 16.28
N GLN A 347 5.78 -0.62 17.06
CA GLN A 347 5.83 -1.34 18.34
C GLN A 347 6.62 -2.65 18.28
N TRP A 348 6.51 -3.42 17.19
CA TRP A 348 7.18 -4.70 17.02
C TRP A 348 8.68 -4.55 16.72
N LEU A 349 9.05 -3.53 15.93
CA LEU A 349 10.44 -3.22 15.62
C LEU A 349 11.17 -2.69 16.88
N LEU A 350 10.50 -1.84 17.66
CA LEU A 350 10.99 -1.31 18.94
C LEU A 350 11.11 -2.41 20.01
N ASP A 351 10.12 -3.29 20.11
CA ASP A 351 10.14 -4.47 21.00
C ASP A 351 11.31 -5.40 20.66
N ALA A 352 11.49 -5.75 19.39
CA ALA A 352 12.60 -6.58 18.94
C ALA A 352 13.97 -5.92 19.17
N TYR A 353 14.10 -4.60 18.93
CA TYR A 353 15.34 -3.86 19.20
C TYR A 353 15.66 -3.78 20.70
N THR A 354 14.64 -3.59 21.53
CA THR A 354 14.76 -3.50 22.99
C THR A 354 15.23 -4.83 23.58
N ASN A 355 14.63 -5.94 23.15
CA ASN A 355 14.92 -7.29 23.62
C ASN A 355 16.00 -8.02 22.80
N THR A 356 16.82 -7.29 22.02
CA THR A 356 17.99 -7.85 21.34
C THR A 356 19.23 -7.72 22.24
N ASN A 357 19.86 -8.85 22.56
CA ASN A 357 21.00 -8.90 23.48
C ASN A 357 22.22 -8.10 22.97
N ASP A 358 22.48 -8.15 21.66
CA ASP A 358 23.56 -7.39 21.01
C ASP A 358 22.99 -6.46 19.94
N LYS A 359 22.66 -5.24 20.38
CA LYS A 359 22.06 -4.20 19.52
C LYS A 359 22.93 -3.82 18.33
N THR A 360 24.25 -4.04 18.38
CA THR A 360 25.16 -3.75 17.26
C THR A 360 24.91 -4.64 16.04
N LYS A 361 24.26 -5.79 16.24
CA LYS A 361 23.89 -6.75 15.19
C LYS A 361 22.42 -6.64 14.74
N PHE A 362 21.64 -5.69 15.26
CA PHE A 362 20.21 -5.63 14.92
C PHE A 362 19.96 -5.18 13.48
N PHE A 363 20.49 -4.02 13.10
CA PHE A 363 20.26 -3.41 11.78
C PHE A 363 21.25 -3.89 10.73
N LEU A 364 20.73 -4.18 9.54
CA LEU A 364 21.51 -4.22 8.30
C LEU A 364 21.44 -2.81 7.68
N THR A 365 22.15 -1.84 8.24
CA THR A 365 21.95 -0.38 8.01
C THR A 365 21.63 0.01 6.57
N SER A 366 22.41 -0.42 5.57
CA SER A 366 22.12 -0.10 4.15
C SER A 366 20.79 -0.70 3.65
N GLY A 367 20.44 -1.90 4.10
CA GLY A 367 19.15 -2.53 3.83
C GLY A 367 18.01 -1.81 4.56
N PHE A 368 18.20 -1.46 5.83
CA PHE A 368 17.20 -0.73 6.62
C PHE A 368 16.87 0.64 6.01
N THR A 369 17.89 1.46 5.70
CA THR A 369 17.74 2.75 5.04
C THR A 369 16.96 2.64 3.73
N LYS A 370 17.16 1.58 2.93
CA LYS A 370 16.43 1.37 1.67
C LYS A 370 14.96 1.02 1.85
N HIS A 371 14.59 0.30 2.92
CA HIS A 371 13.18 -0.02 3.21
C HIS A 371 12.48 1.18 3.87
N ALA A 372 13.12 1.78 4.88
CA ALA A 372 12.62 2.97 5.58
C ALA A 372 12.58 4.21 4.66
N GLY A 373 13.47 4.30 3.68
CA GLY A 373 13.62 5.48 2.80
C GLY A 373 14.45 6.61 3.41
N THR A 374 14.92 6.44 4.64
CA THR A 374 15.72 7.40 5.40
C THR A 374 16.57 6.70 6.47
N PRO A 375 17.78 7.20 6.80
CA PRO A 375 18.55 6.73 7.95
C PRO A 375 17.98 7.24 9.28
N GLU A 376 17.04 8.20 9.24
CA GLU A 376 16.49 8.83 10.45
C GLU A 376 15.79 7.83 11.36
N LEU A 377 14.97 6.94 10.80
CA LEU A 377 14.26 5.92 11.59
C LEU A 377 15.21 5.04 12.42
N GLN A 378 16.36 4.63 11.85
CA GLN A 378 17.36 3.86 12.62
C GLN A 378 17.95 4.71 13.75
N ARG A 379 18.37 5.94 13.46
CA ARG A 379 18.96 6.85 14.47
C ARG A 379 17.99 7.15 15.62
N GLN A 380 16.70 7.29 15.33
CA GLN A 380 15.68 7.54 16.35
C GLN A 380 15.45 6.32 17.26
N ILE A 381 15.38 5.12 16.68
CA ILE A 381 15.29 3.85 17.44
C ILE A 381 16.53 3.66 18.32
N GLU A 382 17.73 3.89 17.77
CA GLU A 382 19.00 3.81 18.50
C GLU A 382 19.12 4.87 19.61
N SER A 383 18.51 6.04 19.43
CA SER A 383 18.41 7.11 20.43
C SER A 383 17.31 6.87 21.48
N GLY A 384 16.54 5.79 21.37
CA GLY A 384 15.51 5.40 22.33
C GLY A 384 14.21 6.22 22.25
N LEU A 385 13.91 6.86 21.12
CA LEU A 385 12.61 7.53 20.93
C LEU A 385 11.46 6.53 20.95
N THR A 386 10.34 6.94 21.53
CA THR A 386 9.09 6.20 21.51
C THR A 386 8.43 6.26 20.12
N GLU A 387 7.52 5.31 19.85
CA GLU A 387 6.76 5.30 18.59
C GLU A 387 6.02 6.61 18.32
N PRO A 388 5.28 7.24 19.26
CA PRO A 388 4.66 8.54 19.01
C PRO A 388 5.64 9.66 18.61
N GLU A 389 6.84 9.69 19.20
CA GLU A 389 7.88 10.69 18.86
C GLU A 389 8.44 10.47 17.46
N ILE A 390 8.70 9.21 17.10
CA ILE A 390 9.12 8.84 15.74
C ILE A 390 8.04 9.21 14.72
N LYS A 391 6.79 8.80 14.97
CA LYS A 391 5.65 9.08 14.07
C LYS A 391 5.38 10.57 13.93
N ALA A 392 5.62 11.37 14.97
CA ALA A 392 5.50 12.83 14.91
C ALA A 392 6.51 13.47 13.95
N SER A 393 7.71 12.90 13.82
CA SER A 393 8.80 13.45 12.99
C SER A 393 8.48 13.47 11.49
N TRP A 394 7.69 12.50 10.98
CA TRP A 394 7.32 12.42 9.56
C TRP A 394 5.97 13.08 9.21
N GLN A 395 5.12 13.43 10.19
CA GLN A 395 3.83 14.09 9.91
C GLN A 395 3.94 15.35 9.02
N PRO A 396 4.92 16.26 9.21
CA PRO A 396 5.02 17.47 8.38
C PRO A 396 5.24 17.18 6.89
N GLU A 397 5.79 16.01 6.55
CA GLU A 397 5.99 15.58 5.17
C GLU A 397 4.81 14.77 4.65
N LEU A 398 4.18 13.94 5.49
CA LEU A 398 2.89 13.31 5.16
C LEU A 398 1.83 14.35 4.78
N GLU A 399 1.74 15.46 5.51
CA GLU A 399 0.79 16.54 5.19
C GLU A 399 1.14 17.32 3.91
N LYS A 400 2.38 17.26 3.42
CA LYS A 400 2.73 17.74 2.07
C LYS A 400 2.30 16.72 1.02
N PHE A 401 2.63 15.45 1.23
CA PHE A 401 2.28 14.36 0.32
C PHE A 401 0.76 14.24 0.14
N LYS A 402 -0.04 14.29 1.23
CA LYS A 402 -1.51 14.25 1.16
C LYS A 402 -2.10 15.34 0.27
N LYS A 403 -1.50 16.55 0.23
CA LYS A 403 -1.92 17.66 -0.65
C LYS A 403 -1.55 17.44 -2.12
N ILE A 404 -0.50 16.67 -2.40
CA ILE A 404 -0.15 16.24 -3.76
C ILE A 404 -1.11 15.12 -4.19
N ARG A 405 -1.21 14.06 -3.38
CA ARG A 405 -2.12 12.90 -3.55
C ARG A 405 -3.55 13.34 -3.89
N ALA A 406 -4.10 14.32 -3.15
CA ALA A 406 -5.47 14.80 -3.34
C ALA A 406 -5.81 15.33 -4.75
N LYS A 407 -4.82 15.67 -5.58
CA LYS A 407 -5.04 16.08 -6.99
C LYS A 407 -5.32 14.89 -7.92
N TYR A 408 -4.99 13.68 -7.49
CA TYR A 408 -4.91 12.48 -8.33
C TYR A 408 -5.81 11.34 -7.84
N LEU A 409 -6.58 11.56 -6.77
CA LEU A 409 -7.56 10.58 -6.32
C LEU A 409 -8.68 10.44 -7.34
N MET A 410 -9.02 9.18 -7.63
CA MET A 410 -10.05 8.78 -8.58
C MET A 410 -11.32 8.28 -7.86
N TYR A 411 -11.23 8.09 -6.54
CA TYR A 411 -12.27 7.50 -5.70
C TYR A 411 -12.42 8.32 -4.41
N ASP A 412 -13.61 8.24 -3.80
CA ASP A 412 -13.88 8.86 -2.49
C ASP A 412 -12.98 8.29 -1.37
#